data_AF-A0A351Q8R2-F1
#
_entry.id   AF-A0A351Q8R2-F1
#
_cell.length_a   1.000
_cell.length_b   1.000
_cell.length_c   1.000
_cell.angle_alpha   90.00
_cell.angle_beta   90.00
_cell.angle_gamma   90.00
#
_symmetry.space_group_name_H-M   'P 1'
#
loop_
_entity.id
_entity.type
_entity.pdbx_description
1 polymer ?
#
loop_
_entity_poly.entity_id
_entity_poly.type
_entity_poly.pdbx_seq_one_letter_code
_entity_poly.pdbx_strand_id
1 'polypeptide(L)' 'MNEYTIEIKEILSELVKVEANSFEEALSKVEEKYYSSKIILDYSSFDYVNFSEITDFENHKEIHNLNDYEE' A
#
# COMPACT_ATOMS: atom_id res chain seq x y z
N MET A 1 -9.76 -33.66 -5.78
CA MET A 1 -8.82 -32.52 -5.91
C MET A 1 -9.57 -31.32 -5.36
N ASN A 2 -8.97 -30.55 -4.48
CA ASN A 2 -9.63 -29.42 -3.83
C ASN A 2 -9.07 -28.11 -4.41
N GLU A 3 -9.92 -27.11 -4.53
CA GLU A 3 -9.57 -25.77 -4.98
C GLU A 3 -9.51 -24.85 -3.77
N TYR A 4 -8.54 -23.95 -3.76
CA TYR A 4 -8.30 -22.99 -2.68
C TYR A 4 -8.03 -21.62 -3.26
N THR A 5 -8.57 -20.61 -2.61
CA THR A 5 -8.33 -19.21 -2.95
C THR A 5 -7.36 -18.64 -1.92
N ILE A 6 -6.22 -18.13 -2.41
CA ILE A 6 -5.18 -17.54 -1.57
C ILE A 6 -5.01 -16.07 -1.99
N GLU A 7 -5.15 -15.14 -1.05
CA GLU A 7 -4.75 -13.74 -1.23
C GLU A 7 -3.22 -13.65 -1.08
N ILE A 8 -2.61 -12.89 -1.97
CA ILE A 8 -1.20 -12.47 -1.89
C ILE A 8 -1.20 -10.96 -1.73
N LYS A 9 -0.54 -10.46 -0.68
CA LYS A 9 -0.46 -9.02 -0.37
C LYS A 9 1.00 -8.61 -0.18
N GLU A 10 1.43 -7.59 -0.91
CA GLU A 10 2.77 -7.01 -0.78
C GLU A 10 2.69 -5.66 -0.06
N ILE A 11 3.71 -5.36 0.74
CA ILE A 11 3.91 -4.07 1.39
C ILE A 11 5.21 -3.48 0.86
N LEU A 12 5.13 -2.25 0.34
CA LEU A 12 6.30 -1.44 0.00
C LEU A 12 6.54 -0.42 1.12
N SER A 13 7.80 -0.23 1.51
CA SER A 13 8.19 0.63 2.62
C SER A 13 9.47 1.38 2.30
N GLU A 14 9.48 2.69 2.55
CA GLU A 14 10.66 3.54 2.37
C GLU A 14 10.79 4.55 3.51
N LEU A 15 12.02 4.73 4.02
CA LEU A 15 12.32 5.70 5.07
C LEU A 15 12.74 7.04 4.46
N VAL A 16 11.86 8.04 4.56
CA VAL A 16 12.10 9.37 4.01
C VAL A 16 12.54 10.33 5.11
N LYS A 17 13.66 11.03 4.89
CA LYS A 17 14.13 12.12 5.76
C LYS A 17 13.74 13.47 5.15
N VAL A 18 13.12 14.31 5.95
CA VAL A 18 12.71 15.67 5.55
C VAL A 18 12.94 16.64 6.71
N GLU A 19 13.36 17.86 6.37
CA GLU A 19 13.46 18.96 7.33
C GLU A 19 12.10 19.68 7.43
N ALA A 20 11.61 19.85 8.66
CA ALA A 20 10.35 20.51 8.96
C ALA A 20 10.33 21.02 10.40
N ASN A 21 9.49 22.00 10.69
CA ASN A 21 9.33 22.57 12.03
C ASN A 21 8.34 21.77 12.90
N SER A 22 7.54 20.90 12.28
CA SER A 22 6.60 20.01 12.96
C SER A 22 6.43 18.69 12.20
N PHE A 23 5.84 17.69 12.87
CA PHE A 23 5.47 16.43 12.22
C PHE A 23 4.42 16.62 11.13
N GLU A 24 3.43 17.48 11.34
CA GLU A 24 2.38 17.77 10.35
C GLU A 24 2.96 18.40 9.08
N GLU A 25 3.91 19.33 9.22
CA GLU A 25 4.64 19.90 8.08
C GLU A 25 5.51 18.82 7.38
N ALA A 26 6.16 17.94 8.15
CA ALA A 26 6.94 16.84 7.58
C ALA A 26 6.06 15.88 6.76
N LEU A 27 4.91 15.49 7.32
CA LEU A 27 3.93 14.62 6.68
C LEU A 27 3.39 15.24 5.40
N SER A 28 2.91 16.49 5.46
CA SER A 28 2.39 17.21 4.30
C SER A 28 3.42 17.31 3.16
N LYS A 29 4.70 17.56 3.47
CA LYS A 29 5.79 17.56 2.47
C LYS A 29 6.03 16.20 1.84
N VAL A 30 5.93 15.12 2.61
CA VAL A 30 6.14 13.75 2.08
C VAL A 30 4.95 13.35 1.22
N GLU A 31 3.71 13.62 1.66
CA GLU A 31 2.49 13.39 0.88
C GLU A 31 2.53 14.14 -0.45
N GLU A 32 2.87 15.44 -0.45
CA GLU A 32 3.00 16.23 -1.69
C GLU A 32 4.01 15.59 -2.64
N LYS A 33 5.17 15.15 -2.14
CA LYS A 33 6.19 14.49 -2.95
C LYS A 33 5.71 13.14 -3.50
N TYR A 34 4.98 12.37 -2.71
CA TYR A 34 4.43 11.09 -3.14
C TYR A 34 3.36 11.28 -4.24
N TYR A 35 2.35 12.12 -3.98
CA TYR A 35 1.28 12.40 -4.95
C TYR A 35 1.76 13.15 -6.20
N SER A 36 2.88 13.88 -6.12
CA SER A 36 3.55 14.47 -7.29
C SER A 36 4.57 13.55 -7.97
N SER A 37 4.61 12.26 -7.61
CA SER A 37 5.51 11.25 -8.18
C SER A 37 7.00 11.57 -8.03
N LYS A 38 7.38 12.39 -7.05
CA LYS A 38 8.78 12.68 -6.70
C LYS A 38 9.36 11.61 -5.76
N ILE A 39 8.50 10.90 -5.03
CA ILE A 39 8.80 9.66 -4.32
C ILE A 39 7.97 8.58 -4.98
N ILE A 40 8.61 7.51 -5.45
CA ILE A 40 7.94 6.37 -6.09
C ILE A 40 8.47 5.14 -5.39
N LEU A 41 7.58 4.42 -4.70
CA LEU A 41 7.89 3.12 -4.14
C LEU A 41 7.69 2.08 -5.24
N ASP A 42 8.75 1.36 -5.57
CA ASP A 42 8.73 0.28 -6.54
C ASP A 42 9.24 -1.02 -5.93
N TYR A 43 9.62 -1.99 -6.76
CA TYR A 43 10.13 -3.28 -6.29
C TYR A 43 11.38 -3.15 -5.40
N SER A 44 12.14 -2.06 -5.51
CA SER A 44 13.31 -1.82 -4.65
C SER A 44 12.92 -1.44 -3.22
N SER A 45 11.70 -0.95 -3.03
CA SER A 45 11.10 -0.62 -1.73
C SER A 45 10.31 -1.80 -1.15
N PHE A 46 10.43 -3.00 -1.70
CA PHE A 46 9.75 -4.19 -1.18
C PHE A 46 10.20 -4.53 0.25
N ASP A 47 9.22 -4.66 1.16
CA ASP A 47 9.46 -5.00 2.56
C ASP A 47 8.98 -6.42 2.88
N TYR A 48 7.71 -6.72 2.60
CA TYR A 48 7.08 -7.95 3.06
C TYR A 48 5.97 -8.45 2.13
N VAL A 49 5.79 -9.77 2.10
CA VAL A 49 4.68 -10.45 1.43
C VAL A 49 3.91 -11.34 2.40
N ASN A 50 2.58 -11.26 2.36
CA ASN A 50 1.67 -12.10 3.14
C ASN A 50 0.83 -13.01 2.24
N PHE A 51 0.58 -14.22 2.71
CA PHE A 51 -0.29 -15.20 2.08
C PHE A 51 -1.40 -15.61 3.07
N SER A 52 -2.65 -15.48 2.67
CA SER A 52 -3.80 -15.82 3.50
C SER A 52 -4.86 -16.56 2.70
N GLU A 53 -5.50 -17.56 3.29
CA GLU A 53 -6.63 -18.25 2.66
C GLU A 53 -7.88 -17.39 2.74
N ILE A 54 -8.55 -17.19 1.62
CA ILE A 54 -9.82 -16.46 1.55
C ILE A 54 -10.96 -17.45 1.40
N THR A 55 -11.83 -17.48 2.40
CA THR A 55 -12.99 -18.38 2.43
C THR A 55 -14.23 -17.76 1.78
N ASP A 56 -14.25 -16.45 1.54
CA ASP A 56 -15.34 -15.70 0.91
C ASP A 56 -14.79 -14.71 -0.12
N PHE A 57 -14.66 -15.19 -1.36
CA PHE A 57 -13.96 -14.47 -2.43
C PHE A 57 -14.72 -13.24 -2.95
N GLU A 58 -16.05 -13.31 -3.06
CA GLU A 58 -16.84 -12.22 -3.65
C GLU A 58 -16.85 -10.99 -2.74
N ASN A 59 -17.06 -11.18 -1.44
CA ASN A 59 -16.97 -10.09 -0.46
C ASN A 59 -15.56 -9.50 -0.39
N HIS A 60 -14.52 -10.34 -0.49
CA HIS A 60 -13.15 -9.87 -0.45
C HIS A 60 -12.75 -9.08 -1.72
N LYS A 61 -13.33 -9.43 -2.86
CA LYS A 61 -13.11 -8.73 -4.14
C LYS A 61 -13.80 -7.36 -4.16
N GLU A 62 -14.99 -7.23 -3.60
CA GLU A 62 -15.66 -5.93 -3.46
C GLU A 62 -14.86 -4.95 -2.60
N ILE A 63 -14.26 -5.41 -1.49
CA ILE A 63 -13.41 -4.58 -0.62
C ILE A 63 -12.17 -4.07 -1.37
N HIS A 64 -11.49 -4.93 -2.15
CA HIS A 64 -10.34 -4.51 -2.95
C HIS A 64 -10.73 -3.45 -3.98
N ASN A 65 -11.85 -3.64 -4.68
CA ASN A 65 -12.32 -2.67 -5.67
C ASN A 65 -12.75 -1.34 -5.04
N LEU A 66 -13.28 -1.32 -3.81
CA LEU A 66 -13.71 -0.09 -3.13
C LEU A 66 -12.52 0.78 -2.69
N ASN A 67 -11.37 0.17 -2.41
CA ASN A 67 -10.15 0.91 -2.04
C ASN A 67 -9.49 1.62 -3.24
N ASP A 68 -9.92 1.30 -4.48
CA ASP A 68 -9.39 1.90 -5.71
C ASP A 68 -10.18 3.16 -6.17
N TYR A 69 -11.17 3.63 -5.40
CA TYR A 69 -12.07 4.75 -5.78
C TYR A 69 -11.97 6.02 -4.93
N GLU A 70 -10.95 6.18 -4.06
CA GLU A 70 -10.68 7.50 -3.45
C GLU A 70 -9.61 8.26 -4.25
N GLU A 71 -10.02 8.82 -5.40
CA GLU A 71 -9.39 9.97 -6.08
C GLU A 71 -10.36 11.15 -6.17
#